data_AF-A0A498EHX1-F1
#
_entry.id   AF-A0A498EHX1-F1
#
_cell.length_a   1.000
_cell.length_b   1.000
_cell.length_c   1.000
_cell.angle_alpha   90.00
_cell.angle_beta   90.00
_cell.angle_gamma   90.00
#
_symmetry.space_group_name_H-M   'P 1'
#
loop_
_entity.id
_entity.type
_entity.pdbx_description
1 polymer ?
#
loop_
_entity_poly.entity_id
_entity_poly.type
_entity_poly.pdbx_seq_one_letter_code
_entity_poly.pdbx_strand_id
1 'polypeptide(L)'
;MKRQAAELGRLRTGYSVPNKDPKKRNRAVRSETFIFSSHSRDYVAAAAQLYGGQVEEWTPQGQKATQYRVITEARELRAVLPTGDPLSQSYEMWTGGGCARRCDGQTEQLTRRPCLCLAQYGEKWHERGPDEVCRPTTRINVMLPDLPDVGVWRLETHSYYAADVMAGVIDTVLQATDGKSFMPVRMWIEQRTRKAGGVTKNFPVVMVVPSVPQLRQALSGPISTAVALGAAPEDRPALEPGTGGQPDYLAEARACRTAAEVRQVWVRGNRAGHIAKDSDLSAQIQRIAADIDRGVDPSTGEMDDGAPGPDDEGVYDVEVVREEADEPAEWPEVAQPGGGAR
;
A
#
# COMPACT_ATOMS: atom_id res chain seq x y z
N MET A 1 12.22 23.36 -18.25
CA MET A 1 12.20 23.69 -16.80
C MET A 1 11.52 22.53 -16.09
N LYS A 2 12.24 21.79 -15.23
CA LYS A 2 11.69 20.63 -14.51
C LYS A 2 10.81 21.17 -13.37
N ARG A 3 9.50 20.91 -13.41
CA ARG A 3 8.60 21.25 -12.30
C ARG A 3 8.88 20.25 -11.18
N GLN A 4 9.40 20.72 -10.04
CA GLN A 4 9.73 19.87 -8.90
C GLN A 4 8.98 20.38 -7.67
N ALA A 5 8.30 19.48 -6.97
CA ALA A 5 7.69 19.80 -5.69
C ALA A 5 8.76 20.18 -4.65
N ALA A 6 8.43 21.08 -3.72
CA ALA A 6 9.35 21.49 -2.67
C ALA A 6 9.69 20.31 -1.75
N GLU A 7 10.99 20.05 -1.51
CA GLU A 7 11.46 19.04 -0.55
C GLU A 7 11.37 19.64 0.87
N LEU A 8 10.38 19.23 1.64
CA LEU A 8 10.17 19.69 3.03
C LEU A 8 11.17 19.04 3.99
N GLY A 9 11.60 17.82 3.67
CA GLY A 9 12.53 17.06 4.49
C GLY A 9 12.84 15.68 3.92
N ARG A 10 13.51 14.87 4.73
CA ARG A 10 13.95 13.52 4.37
C ARG A 10 13.54 12.49 5.40
N LEU A 11 13.12 11.33 4.90
CA LEU A 11 12.89 10.12 5.68
C LEU A 11 14.11 9.22 5.59
N ARG A 12 14.60 8.76 6.75
CA ARG A 12 15.77 7.89 6.85
C ARG A 12 15.43 6.63 7.65
N THR A 13 16.18 5.55 7.38
CA THR A 13 15.99 4.23 7.99
C THR A 13 17.10 3.84 8.98
N GLY A 14 18.02 4.77 9.25
CA GLY A 14 19.14 4.57 10.15
C GLY A 14 19.85 5.87 10.52
N TYR A 15 20.62 5.82 11.59
CA TYR A 15 21.37 6.94 12.15
C TYR A 15 22.79 6.49 12.51
N SER A 16 23.68 7.44 12.79
CA SER A 16 25.05 7.15 13.20
C SER A 16 25.24 7.50 14.67
N VAL A 17 25.90 6.62 15.42
CA VAL A 17 26.33 6.86 16.81
C VAL A 17 27.85 6.97 16.89
N PRO A 18 28.39 7.75 17.85
CA PRO A 18 29.83 7.79 18.08
C PRO A 18 30.40 6.40 18.30
N ASN A 19 31.59 6.17 17.75
CA ASN A 19 32.31 4.93 17.99
C ASN A 19 32.95 4.97 19.39
N LYS A 20 33.11 3.81 20.04
CA LYS A 20 33.82 3.73 21.34
C LYS A 20 35.28 4.20 21.21
N ASP A 21 35.88 3.96 20.05
CA ASP A 21 37.18 4.48 19.69
C ASP A 21 37.02 5.82 18.93
N PRO A 22 37.43 6.96 19.50
CA PRO A 22 37.24 8.27 18.89
C PRO A 22 38.01 8.47 17.59
N LYS A 23 39.00 7.61 17.28
CA LYS A 23 39.73 7.64 16.01
C LYS A 23 38.98 6.94 14.86
N LYS A 24 37.91 6.21 15.17
CA LYS A 24 37.12 5.46 14.18
C LYS A 24 35.87 6.23 13.79
N ARG A 25 35.46 6.03 12.53
CA ARG A 25 34.20 6.56 11.98
C ARG A 25 33.01 6.16 12.86
N ASN A 26 32.02 7.05 12.94
CA ASN A 26 30.75 6.80 13.62
C ASN A 26 30.15 5.48 13.12
N ARG A 27 29.59 4.73 14.06
CA ARG A 27 28.97 3.44 13.77
C ARG A 27 27.55 3.69 13.26
N ALA A 28 27.23 3.17 12.08
CA ALA A 28 25.87 3.16 11.58
C ALA A 28 24.99 2.22 12.43
N VAL A 29 23.81 2.70 12.79
CA VAL A 29 22.77 2.01 13.55
C VAL A 29 21.50 2.02 12.70
N ARG A 30 20.83 0.88 12.64
CA ARG A 30 19.56 0.74 11.94
C ARG A 30 18.45 1.18 12.87
N SER A 31 17.46 1.88 12.31
CA SER A 31 16.28 2.27 13.04
C SER A 31 15.16 1.25 12.79
N GLU A 32 14.35 1.00 13.81
CA GLU A 32 13.10 0.24 13.67
C GLU A 32 11.97 1.11 13.09
N THR A 33 12.07 2.42 13.29
CA THR A 33 11.10 3.44 12.87
C THR A 33 11.76 4.46 11.96
N PHE A 34 10.95 5.29 11.30
CA PHE A 34 11.49 6.33 10.43
C PHE A 34 12.13 7.47 11.23
N ILE A 35 13.12 8.10 10.60
CA ILE A 35 13.78 9.29 11.12
C ILE A 35 13.46 10.43 10.18
N PHE A 36 12.81 11.45 10.71
CA PHE A 36 12.49 12.67 9.98
C PHE A 36 13.64 13.65 10.16
N SER A 37 14.07 14.28 9.07
CA SER A 37 15.09 15.33 9.12
C SER A 37 14.74 16.48 8.18
N SER A 38 14.95 17.71 8.64
CA SER A 38 14.73 18.93 7.86
C SER A 38 15.62 20.07 8.34
N HIS A 39 15.81 21.09 7.51
CA HIS A 39 16.37 22.37 7.94
C HIS A 39 15.39 23.17 8.80
N SER A 40 14.08 22.96 8.63
CA SER A 40 13.05 23.58 9.45
C SER A 40 12.83 22.78 10.73
N ARG A 41 12.97 23.44 11.88
CA ARG A 41 12.66 22.84 13.18
C ARG A 41 11.17 22.53 13.31
N ASP A 42 10.31 23.35 12.72
CA ASP A 42 8.86 23.26 12.87
C ASP A 42 8.32 21.98 12.21
N TYR A 43 8.84 21.60 11.05
CA TYR A 43 8.48 20.34 10.39
C TYR A 43 8.87 19.12 11.21
N VAL A 44 10.04 19.17 11.85
CA VAL A 44 10.53 18.07 12.69
C VAL A 44 9.76 18.01 14.01
N ALA A 45 9.38 19.16 14.57
CA ALA A 45 8.53 19.24 15.76
C ALA A 45 7.11 18.72 15.50
N ALA A 46 6.51 19.06 14.35
CA ALA A 46 5.22 18.51 13.93
C ALA A 46 5.29 16.98 13.77
N ALA A 47 6.34 16.46 13.15
CA ALA A 47 6.57 15.02 13.05
C ALA A 47 6.74 14.36 14.42
N ALA A 48 7.44 15.00 15.36
CA ALA A 48 7.59 14.50 16.73
C ALA A 48 6.25 14.48 17.49
N GLN A 49 5.42 15.50 17.32
CA GLN A 49 4.09 15.55 17.93
C GLN A 49 3.16 14.46 17.40
N LEU A 50 3.21 14.20 16.08
CA LEU A 50 2.33 13.24 15.43
C LEU A 50 2.78 11.78 15.62
N TYR A 51 4.09 11.52 15.51
CA TYR A 51 4.65 10.17 15.47
C TYR A 51 5.48 9.80 16.72
N GLY A 52 5.51 10.67 17.72
CA GLY A 52 6.33 10.51 18.92
C GLY A 52 7.82 10.77 18.68
N GLY A 53 8.61 10.66 19.76
CA GLY A 53 10.05 10.92 19.75
C GLY A 53 10.44 12.32 20.20
N GLN A 54 11.74 12.60 20.19
CA GLN A 54 12.34 13.86 20.66
C GLN A 54 13.09 14.56 19.52
N VAL A 55 12.83 15.86 19.37
CA VAL A 55 13.53 16.70 18.39
C VAL A 55 14.95 16.96 18.87
N GLU A 56 15.93 16.66 18.02
CA GLU A 56 17.33 16.92 18.28
C GLU A 56 17.95 17.78 17.17
N GLU A 57 18.82 18.69 17.59
CA GLU A 57 19.71 19.40 16.68
C GLU A 57 20.84 18.46 16.25
N TRP A 58 21.05 18.34 14.95
CA TRP A 58 21.90 17.31 14.39
C TRP A 58 22.54 17.75 13.06
N THR A 59 23.82 17.47 12.90
CA THR A 59 24.53 17.72 11.64
C THR A 59 24.73 16.39 10.88
N PRO A 60 24.22 16.27 9.65
CA PRO A 60 24.49 15.10 8.81
C PRO A 60 25.98 14.87 8.60
N GLN A 61 26.39 13.59 8.61
CA GLN A 61 27.79 13.23 8.33
C GLN A 61 28.19 13.74 6.95
N GLY A 62 29.32 14.46 6.89
CA GLY A 62 29.83 15.06 5.65
C GLY A 62 29.16 16.37 5.25
N GLN A 63 28.25 16.92 6.06
CA GLN A 63 27.67 18.25 5.86
C GLN A 63 28.16 19.23 6.93
N LYS A 64 28.13 20.52 6.59
CA LYS A 64 28.50 21.62 7.51
C LYS A 64 27.29 22.32 8.12
N ALA A 65 26.13 22.20 7.49
CA ALA A 65 24.91 22.86 7.93
C ALA A 65 24.21 22.00 8.98
N THR A 66 23.91 22.61 10.12
CA THR A 66 23.08 21.98 11.14
C THR A 66 21.64 21.83 10.64
N GLN A 67 21.03 20.71 10.99
CA GLN A 67 19.64 20.37 10.71
C GLN A 67 18.95 19.94 11.99
N TYR A 68 17.66 19.68 11.91
CA TYR A 68 16.88 19.05 12.97
C TYR A 68 16.50 17.64 12.53
N ARG A 69 16.44 16.72 13.49
CA ARG A 69 15.85 15.40 13.26
C ARG A 69 15.01 14.93 14.44
N VAL A 70 14.14 13.97 14.18
CA VAL A 70 13.45 13.18 15.20
C VAL A 70 13.47 11.72 14.78
N ILE A 71 13.83 10.85 15.71
CA ILE A 71 13.63 9.40 15.58
C ILE A 71 12.24 9.12 16.15
N THR A 72 11.31 8.65 15.30
CA THR A 72 9.91 8.50 15.71
C THR A 72 9.68 7.25 16.54
N GLU A 73 8.55 7.17 17.22
CA GLU A 73 8.09 5.96 17.92
C GLU A 73 7.08 5.17 17.07
N ALA A 74 6.39 5.84 16.14
CA ALA A 74 5.46 5.21 15.22
C ALA A 74 6.16 4.21 14.28
N ARG A 75 5.62 2.99 14.20
CA ARG A 75 6.09 1.92 13.31
C ARG A 75 5.55 2.03 11.89
N GLU A 76 4.43 2.73 11.71
CA GLU A 76 3.76 2.91 10.42
C GLU A 76 3.55 4.41 10.16
N LEU A 77 3.74 4.82 8.90
CA LEU A 77 3.39 6.14 8.38
C LEU A 77 2.27 6.00 7.35
N ARG A 78 1.31 6.91 7.39
CA ARG A 78 0.35 7.13 6.31
C ARG A 78 0.91 8.21 5.39
N ALA A 79 1.09 7.85 4.13
CA ALA A 79 1.71 8.69 3.13
C ALA A 79 0.87 8.70 1.85
N VAL A 80 1.16 9.63 0.96
CA VAL A 80 0.55 9.72 -0.36
C VAL A 80 1.65 9.79 -1.40
N LEU A 81 1.60 8.90 -2.38
CA LEU A 81 2.47 8.99 -3.56
C LEU A 81 1.94 10.11 -4.47
N PRO A 82 2.80 11.04 -4.90
CA PRO A 82 2.44 12.08 -5.86
C PRO A 82 2.11 11.47 -7.22
N THR A 83 1.44 12.25 -8.08
CA THR A 83 1.18 11.84 -9.47
C THR A 83 2.49 11.76 -10.29
N GLY A 84 2.47 10.94 -11.34
CA GLY A 84 3.65 10.61 -12.13
C GLY A 84 4.50 9.52 -11.45
N ASP A 85 5.76 9.40 -11.88
CA ASP A 85 6.69 8.43 -11.29
C ASP A 85 7.36 9.03 -10.04
N PRO A 86 7.02 8.55 -8.82
CA PRO A 86 7.64 9.04 -7.60
C PRO A 86 9.01 8.40 -7.33
N LEU A 87 9.36 7.35 -8.09
CA LEU A 87 10.53 6.51 -7.90
C LEU A 87 11.69 7.03 -8.76
N SER A 88 12.87 7.09 -8.16
CA SER A 88 14.11 7.37 -8.88
C SER A 88 15.15 6.37 -8.43
N GLN A 89 15.58 5.52 -9.37
CA GLN A 89 16.59 4.50 -9.13
C GLN A 89 17.81 4.72 -10.00
N SER A 90 18.98 4.59 -9.40
CA SER A 90 20.27 4.67 -10.10
C SER A 90 21.35 3.96 -9.32
N TYR A 91 22.35 3.43 -10.01
CA TYR A 91 23.59 2.95 -9.40
C TYR A 91 24.58 4.11 -9.29
N GLU A 92 24.78 4.63 -8.08
CA GLU A 92 25.55 5.84 -7.86
C GLU A 92 26.87 5.56 -7.13
N MET A 93 27.97 6.11 -7.61
CA MET A 93 29.24 6.14 -6.88
C MET A 93 29.48 7.57 -6.39
N TRP A 94 29.43 7.77 -5.07
CA TRP A 94 29.69 9.06 -4.44
C TRP A 94 31.12 9.12 -3.91
N THR A 95 31.77 10.25 -4.14
CA THR A 95 33.10 10.59 -3.60
C THR A 95 33.00 11.90 -2.82
N GLY A 96 34.09 12.32 -2.16
CA GLY A 96 34.14 13.64 -1.52
C GLY A 96 33.89 14.81 -2.48
N GLY A 97 34.10 14.61 -3.80
CA GLY A 97 33.82 15.60 -4.84
C GLY A 97 32.41 15.54 -5.44
N GLY A 98 31.52 14.67 -4.93
CA GLY A 98 30.16 14.48 -5.43
C GLY A 98 29.95 13.15 -6.15
N CYS A 99 28.88 13.08 -6.95
CA CYS A 99 28.51 11.89 -7.70
C CYS A 99 29.51 11.67 -8.85
N ALA A 100 30.42 10.72 -8.66
CA ALA A 100 31.45 10.39 -9.64
C ALA A 100 30.91 9.51 -10.77
N ARG A 101 29.86 8.71 -10.51
CA ARG A 101 29.21 7.84 -11.49
C ARG A 101 27.73 7.72 -11.19
N ARG A 102 26.89 7.69 -12.22
CA ARG A 102 25.46 7.37 -12.10
C ARG A 102 25.06 6.46 -13.25
N CYS A 103 24.66 5.22 -12.98
CA CYS A 103 24.25 4.27 -14.02
C CYS A 103 22.78 3.87 -13.87
N ASP A 104 22.14 3.53 -14.99
CA ASP A 104 20.81 2.88 -15.03
C ASP A 104 20.89 1.33 -15.09
N GLY A 105 22.11 0.78 -15.08
CA GLY A 105 22.37 -0.65 -15.21
C GLY A 105 22.95 -1.04 -16.56
N GLN A 106 22.70 -0.24 -17.60
CA GLN A 106 23.26 -0.44 -18.94
C GLN A 106 24.24 0.68 -19.30
N THR A 107 23.88 1.92 -19.00
CA THR A 107 24.62 3.13 -19.35
C THR A 107 24.96 3.95 -18.12
N GLU A 108 26.17 4.49 -18.08
CA GLU A 108 26.62 5.52 -17.15
C GLU A 108 26.23 6.89 -17.70
N GLN A 109 25.38 7.61 -16.97
CA GLN A 109 24.67 8.80 -17.43
C GLN A 109 25.55 10.06 -17.51
N LEU A 110 26.64 10.17 -16.74
CA LEU A 110 27.49 11.37 -16.73
C LEU A 110 28.41 11.43 -17.95
N THR A 111 28.96 10.29 -18.35
CA THR A 111 29.92 10.13 -19.45
C THR A 111 29.34 9.42 -20.67
N ARG A 112 28.10 8.90 -20.58
CA ARG A 112 27.38 8.14 -21.63
C ARG A 112 28.13 6.90 -22.12
N ARG A 113 28.82 6.21 -21.22
CA ARG A 113 29.57 4.97 -21.49
C ARG A 113 28.83 3.76 -20.92
N PRO A 114 29.18 2.52 -21.27
CA PRO A 114 28.61 1.35 -20.61
C PRO A 114 28.76 1.41 -19.09
N CYS A 115 27.76 0.90 -18.38
CA CYS A 115 27.72 0.86 -16.91
C CYS A 115 28.93 0.07 -16.36
N LEU A 116 29.93 0.81 -15.86
CA LEU A 116 31.19 0.23 -15.37
C LEU A 116 31.00 -0.73 -14.20
N CYS A 117 30.01 -0.48 -13.34
CA CYS A 117 29.82 -1.25 -12.12
C CYS A 117 29.41 -2.71 -12.39
N LEU A 118 28.52 -2.93 -13.37
CA LEU A 118 28.19 -4.28 -13.82
C LEU A 118 29.30 -4.85 -14.72
N ALA A 119 29.78 -4.05 -15.69
CA ALA A 119 30.75 -4.51 -16.67
C ALA A 119 32.09 -4.96 -16.07
N GLN A 120 32.56 -4.28 -15.01
CA GLN A 120 33.84 -4.57 -14.39
C GLN A 120 33.77 -5.65 -13.29
N TYR A 121 32.65 -5.71 -12.55
CA TYR A 121 32.56 -6.52 -11.32
C TYR A 121 31.56 -7.68 -11.41
N GLY A 122 30.85 -7.85 -12.54
CA GLY A 122 29.89 -8.92 -12.78
C GLY A 122 28.62 -8.78 -11.94
N GLU A 123 27.73 -9.77 -11.99
CA GLU A 123 26.38 -9.73 -11.39
C GLU A 123 26.36 -9.50 -9.87
N LYS A 124 27.41 -9.94 -9.17
CA LYS A 124 27.56 -9.82 -7.71
C LYS A 124 28.26 -8.52 -7.28
N TRP A 125 28.36 -7.52 -8.16
CA TRP A 125 28.98 -6.23 -7.85
C TRP A 125 28.40 -5.59 -6.57
N HIS A 126 27.10 -5.77 -6.31
CA HIS A 126 26.38 -5.22 -5.17
C HIS A 126 26.88 -5.73 -3.80
N GLU A 127 27.61 -6.84 -3.76
CA GLU A 127 28.18 -7.42 -2.53
C GLU A 127 29.47 -6.71 -2.07
N ARG A 128 30.07 -5.86 -2.93
CA ARG A 128 31.33 -5.15 -2.66
C ARG A 128 31.16 -3.92 -1.74
N GLY A 129 32.29 -3.37 -1.30
CA GLY A 129 32.36 -2.21 -0.41
C GLY A 129 31.87 -0.91 -1.07
N PRO A 130 31.42 0.09 -0.27
CA PRO A 130 30.83 1.32 -0.80
C PRO A 130 31.86 2.22 -1.49
N ASP A 131 33.14 2.01 -1.18
CA ASP A 131 34.26 2.76 -1.75
C ASP A 131 34.77 2.11 -3.05
N GLU A 132 34.33 0.89 -3.38
CA GLU A 132 34.83 0.11 -4.52
C GLU A 132 33.91 0.18 -5.74
N VAL A 133 32.59 0.24 -5.52
CA VAL A 133 31.58 0.12 -6.57
C VAL A 133 30.42 1.09 -6.37
N CYS A 134 29.66 1.34 -7.43
CA CYS A 134 28.39 2.05 -7.36
C CYS A 134 27.48 1.39 -6.31
N ARG A 135 26.57 2.16 -5.71
CA ARG A 135 25.52 1.67 -4.82
C ARG A 135 24.15 1.79 -5.48
N PRO A 136 23.29 0.77 -5.36
CA PRO A 136 21.89 0.90 -5.76
C PRO A 136 21.26 1.97 -4.88
N THR A 137 20.87 3.09 -5.47
CA THR A 137 20.30 4.22 -4.75
C THR A 137 18.88 4.41 -5.25
N THR A 138 17.94 4.15 -4.34
CA THR A 138 16.52 4.33 -4.59
C THR A 138 16.01 5.52 -3.79
N ARG A 139 15.30 6.41 -4.48
CA ARG A 139 14.65 7.58 -3.89
C ARG A 139 13.17 7.54 -4.21
N ILE A 140 12.34 7.78 -3.20
CA ILE A 140 10.90 7.91 -3.36
C ILE A 140 10.48 9.23 -2.73
N ASN A 141 9.70 10.01 -3.46
CA ASN A 141 9.04 11.20 -2.91
C ASN A 141 7.65 10.82 -2.43
N VAL A 142 7.34 11.16 -1.18
CA VAL A 142 6.02 10.96 -0.58
C VAL A 142 5.49 12.27 -0.01
N MET A 143 4.19 12.47 -0.05
CA MET A 143 3.51 13.53 0.69
C MET A 143 3.00 12.94 2.00
N LEU A 144 3.03 13.74 3.07
CA LEU A 144 2.56 13.33 4.39
C LEU A 144 1.39 14.25 4.76
N PRO A 145 0.13 13.78 4.59
CA PRO A 145 -1.05 14.64 4.64
C PRO A 145 -1.31 15.24 6.03
N ASP A 146 -0.82 14.58 7.07
CA ASP A 146 -0.99 15.00 8.46
C ASP A 146 0.13 15.95 8.95
N LEU A 147 1.09 16.28 8.07
CA LEU A 147 2.14 17.28 8.35
C LEU A 147 1.84 18.60 7.65
N PRO A 148 2.33 19.73 8.19
CA PRO A 148 2.07 21.05 7.62
C PRO A 148 2.76 21.24 6.26
N ASP A 149 2.16 22.15 5.48
CA ASP A 149 2.57 22.59 4.14
C ASP A 149 2.50 21.54 3.02
N VAL A 150 2.28 22.04 1.79
CA VAL A 150 2.23 21.21 0.60
C VAL A 150 3.64 21.01 0.05
N GLY A 151 4.13 19.77 0.13
CA GLY A 151 5.43 19.41 -0.42
C GLY A 151 5.73 17.92 -0.29
N VAL A 152 6.97 17.54 -0.57
CA VAL A 152 7.40 16.13 -0.54
C VAL A 152 8.47 15.89 0.51
N TRP A 153 8.39 14.72 1.12
CA TRP A 153 9.41 14.11 1.93
C TRP A 153 10.14 13.06 1.12
N ARG A 154 11.46 13.15 1.06
CA ARG A 154 12.27 12.23 0.27
C ARG A 154 12.78 11.09 1.13
N LEU A 155 12.35 9.87 0.82
CA LEU A 155 12.95 8.65 1.33
C LEU A 155 14.12 8.25 0.44
N GLU A 156 15.26 7.89 1.03
CA GLU A 156 16.44 7.41 0.31
C GLU A 156 16.98 6.13 0.95
N THR A 157 17.26 5.12 0.14
CA THR A 157 17.92 3.88 0.58
C THR A 157 18.98 3.43 -0.42
N HIS A 158 20.05 2.85 0.14
CA HIS A 158 21.17 2.30 -0.62
C HIS A 158 21.21 0.76 -0.62
N SER A 159 20.12 0.12 -0.17
CA SER A 159 20.03 -1.34 -0.09
C SER A 159 19.60 -1.92 -1.43
N TYR A 160 20.38 -2.87 -1.94
CA TYR A 160 20.09 -3.60 -3.18
C TYR A 160 18.71 -4.27 -3.12
N TYR A 161 18.45 -5.06 -2.08
CA TYR A 161 17.18 -5.78 -1.94
C TYR A 161 15.98 -4.88 -1.65
N ALA A 162 16.20 -3.73 -0.98
CA ALA A 162 15.12 -2.78 -0.79
C ALA A 162 14.74 -2.09 -2.10
N ALA A 163 15.71 -1.85 -2.99
CA ALA A 163 15.47 -1.26 -4.30
C ALA A 163 14.52 -2.13 -5.14
N ASP A 164 14.77 -3.44 -5.21
CA ASP A 164 13.95 -4.39 -5.98
C ASP A 164 12.51 -4.46 -5.44
N VAL A 165 12.35 -4.57 -4.11
CA VAL A 165 11.02 -4.64 -3.48
C VAL A 165 10.21 -3.37 -3.74
N MET A 166 10.83 -2.20 -3.59
CA MET A 166 10.12 -0.94 -3.81
C MET A 166 9.74 -0.73 -5.27
N ALA A 167 10.60 -1.13 -6.23
CA ALA A 167 10.27 -1.03 -7.65
C ALA A 167 9.00 -1.84 -7.97
N GLY A 168 8.95 -3.10 -7.56
CA GLY A 168 7.79 -3.97 -7.82
C GLY A 168 6.48 -3.44 -7.21
N VAL A 169 6.54 -2.90 -5.99
CA VAL A 169 5.37 -2.25 -5.36
C VAL A 169 4.93 -1.04 -6.17
N ILE A 170 5.84 -0.11 -6.46
CA ILE A 170 5.49 1.13 -7.15
C ILE A 170 4.95 0.85 -8.55
N ASP A 171 5.52 -0.10 -9.28
CA ASP A 171 5.00 -0.53 -10.59
C ASP A 171 3.57 -1.05 -10.49
N THR A 172 3.27 -1.86 -9.47
CA THR A 172 1.90 -2.35 -9.21
C THR A 172 0.94 -1.19 -8.95
N VAL A 173 1.39 -0.18 -8.19
CA VAL A 173 0.59 1.03 -7.91
C VAL A 173 0.36 1.87 -9.16
N LEU A 174 1.40 2.09 -9.95
CA LEU A 174 1.34 2.89 -11.17
C LEU A 174 0.42 2.23 -12.20
N GLN A 175 0.49 0.91 -12.34
CA GLN A 175 -0.42 0.14 -13.20
C GLN A 175 -1.89 0.27 -12.76
N ALA A 176 -2.16 0.25 -11.45
CA ALA A 176 -3.52 0.39 -10.93
C ALA A 176 -4.12 1.81 -11.09
N THR A 177 -3.28 2.84 -11.23
CA THR A 177 -3.71 4.26 -11.25
C THR A 177 -3.46 4.97 -12.58
N ASP A 178 -2.86 4.28 -13.55
CA ASP A 178 -2.34 4.88 -14.78
C ASP A 178 -1.38 6.06 -14.51
N GLY A 179 -0.75 6.08 -13.32
CA GLY A 179 0.13 7.16 -12.84
C GLY A 179 -0.52 8.54 -12.69
N LYS A 180 -1.85 8.64 -12.80
CA LYS A 180 -2.59 9.91 -12.88
C LYS A 180 -3.20 10.38 -11.57
N SER A 181 -3.27 9.50 -10.57
CA SER A 181 -3.92 9.78 -9.28
C SER A 181 -2.92 9.75 -8.14
N PHE A 182 -3.19 10.57 -7.12
CA PHE A 182 -2.50 10.45 -5.84
C PHE A 182 -2.89 9.12 -5.20
N MET A 183 -1.89 8.34 -4.77
CA MET A 183 -2.11 7.04 -4.14
C MET A 183 -1.77 7.09 -2.64
N PRO A 184 -2.76 6.95 -1.76
CA PRO A 184 -2.52 6.71 -0.35
C PRO A 184 -1.83 5.37 -0.12
N VAL A 185 -0.79 5.37 0.69
CA VAL A 185 0.02 4.21 1.04
C VAL A 185 0.30 4.18 2.54
N ARG A 186 0.45 2.98 3.06
CA ARG A 186 1.05 2.73 4.38
C ARG A 186 2.51 2.36 4.20
N MET A 187 3.35 2.88 5.07
CA MET A 187 4.79 2.66 5.02
C MET A 187 5.34 2.25 6.36
N TRP A 188 6.21 1.25 6.40
CA TRP A 188 6.92 0.83 7.62
C TRP A 188 8.29 0.24 7.29
N ILE A 189 9.12 0.05 8.33
CA ILE A 189 10.42 -0.59 8.20
C ILE A 189 10.32 -2.02 8.72
N GLU A 190 10.63 -3.00 7.86
CA GLU A 190 10.75 -4.41 8.23
C GLU A 190 12.23 -4.79 8.33
N GLN A 191 12.64 -5.42 9.44
CA GLN A 191 13.99 -5.94 9.61
C GLN A 191 14.05 -7.37 9.09
N ARG A 192 14.66 -7.58 7.91
CA ARG A 192 14.84 -8.93 7.34
C ARG A 192 16.22 -9.46 7.64
N THR A 193 16.35 -10.78 7.67
CA THR A 193 17.62 -11.48 7.90
C THR A 193 18.00 -12.32 6.70
N ARG A 194 19.27 -12.29 6.31
CA ARG A 194 19.83 -13.20 5.31
C ARG A 194 21.14 -13.78 5.80
N LYS A 195 21.35 -15.09 5.60
CA LYS A 195 22.65 -15.73 5.76
C LYS A 195 23.41 -15.59 4.44
N ALA A 196 24.57 -14.94 4.48
CA ALA A 196 25.48 -14.83 3.34
C ALA A 196 26.90 -15.11 3.82
N GLY A 197 27.58 -16.08 3.19
CA GLY A 197 28.94 -16.48 3.59
C GLY A 197 29.05 -16.95 5.04
N GLY A 198 28.06 -17.66 5.57
CA GLY A 198 28.03 -18.14 6.95
C GLY A 198 27.68 -17.08 8.02
N VAL A 199 27.49 -15.81 7.63
CA VAL A 199 27.15 -14.72 8.56
C VAL A 199 25.69 -14.29 8.34
N THR A 200 24.92 -14.24 9.42
CA THR A 200 23.57 -13.64 9.41
C THR A 200 23.69 -12.12 9.38
N LYS A 201 23.23 -11.51 8.29
CA LYS A 201 23.11 -10.07 8.13
C LYS A 201 21.64 -9.68 8.18
N ASN A 202 21.28 -8.82 9.11
CA ASN A 202 19.97 -8.17 9.07
C ASN A 202 20.01 -7.03 8.05
N PHE A 203 18.89 -6.55 7.51
CA PHE A 203 18.81 -5.34 6.71
C PHE A 203 17.40 -4.74 6.77
N PRO A 204 17.28 -3.41 6.85
CA PRO A 204 15.98 -2.75 6.82
C PRO A 204 15.43 -2.77 5.39
N VAL A 205 14.17 -3.16 5.26
CA VAL A 205 13.38 -3.05 4.03
C VAL A 205 12.26 -2.06 4.31
N VAL A 206 12.11 -1.07 3.43
CA VAL A 206 10.95 -0.18 3.52
C VAL A 206 9.82 -0.83 2.76
N MET A 207 8.76 -1.15 3.48
CA MET A 207 7.51 -1.60 2.91
C MET A 207 6.69 -0.37 2.54
N VAL A 208 6.17 -0.35 1.32
CA VAL A 208 5.18 0.61 0.85
C VAL A 208 4.01 -0.24 0.38
N VAL A 209 2.81 0.01 0.88
CA VAL A 209 1.63 -0.79 0.53
C VAL A 209 0.46 0.13 0.28
N PRO A 210 -0.28 -0.01 -0.84
CA PRO A 210 -1.50 0.74 -1.09
C PRO A 210 -2.48 0.65 0.07
N SER A 211 -2.97 1.80 0.50
CA SER A 211 -4.03 1.89 1.50
C SER A 211 -5.38 1.81 0.80
N VAL A 212 -5.77 0.59 0.41
CA VAL A 212 -7.06 0.31 -0.23
C VAL A 212 -7.97 -0.43 0.75
N PRO A 213 -9.25 -0.04 0.89
CA PRO A 213 -10.16 -0.71 1.83
C PRO A 213 -10.38 -2.19 1.50
N GLN A 214 -10.47 -2.51 0.21
CA GLN A 214 -10.57 -3.88 -0.29
C GLN A 214 -9.83 -4.01 -1.63
N LEU A 215 -9.08 -5.11 -1.83
CA LEU A 215 -8.35 -5.36 -3.07
C LEU A 215 -9.27 -5.36 -4.31
N ARG A 216 -10.49 -5.89 -4.18
CA ARG A 216 -11.50 -5.87 -5.25
C ARG A 216 -11.80 -4.45 -5.74
N GLN A 217 -11.82 -3.46 -4.84
CA GLN A 217 -12.06 -2.07 -5.21
C GLN A 217 -10.90 -1.49 -6.03
N ALA A 218 -9.66 -1.85 -5.68
CA ALA A 218 -8.47 -1.46 -6.44
C ALA A 218 -8.43 -2.08 -7.84
N LEU A 219 -9.03 -3.26 -8.02
CA LEU A 219 -9.11 -3.96 -9.30
C LEU A 219 -10.32 -3.53 -10.15
N SER A 220 -11.33 -2.88 -9.54
CA SER A 220 -12.57 -2.47 -10.23
C SER A 220 -12.49 -1.12 -10.95
N GLY A 221 -11.40 -0.37 -10.78
CA GLY A 221 -11.17 0.91 -11.45
C GLY A 221 -10.40 1.93 -10.58
N PRO A 222 -10.20 3.16 -11.10
CA PRO A 222 -9.43 4.18 -10.40
C PRO A 222 -10.06 4.57 -9.05
N ILE A 223 -9.31 4.43 -7.95
CA ILE A 223 -9.75 4.85 -6.62
C ILE A 223 -9.58 6.38 -6.49
N SER A 224 -10.63 7.06 -6.03
CA SER A 224 -10.54 8.48 -5.66
C SER A 224 -9.66 8.68 -4.42
N THR A 225 -8.76 9.66 -4.47
CA THR A 225 -7.86 10.01 -3.36
C THR A 225 -8.61 10.34 -2.06
N ALA A 226 -9.79 10.95 -2.14
CA ALA A 226 -10.61 11.26 -0.97
C ALA A 226 -11.09 9.99 -0.22
N VAL A 227 -11.49 8.96 -0.97
CA VAL A 227 -11.90 7.66 -0.40
C VAL A 227 -10.71 6.94 0.22
N ALA A 228 -9.54 6.98 -0.44
CA ALA A 228 -8.35 6.28 0.02
C ALA A 228 -7.64 6.97 1.21
N LEU A 229 -7.82 8.28 1.39
CA LEU A 229 -7.34 9.00 2.57
C LEU A 229 -8.23 8.79 3.81
N GLY A 230 -9.35 8.09 3.67
CA GLY A 230 -10.30 7.92 4.77
C GLY A 230 -10.88 9.25 5.25
N ALA A 231 -10.92 10.25 4.36
CA ALA A 231 -11.70 11.44 4.62
C ALA A 231 -13.15 10.95 4.80
N ALA A 232 -13.64 10.98 6.03
CA ALA A 232 -15.08 11.08 6.23
C ALA A 232 -15.53 12.23 5.33
N PRO A 233 -16.64 12.12 4.60
CA PRO A 233 -17.13 13.23 3.82
C PRO A 233 -17.29 14.41 4.77
N GLU A 234 -16.33 15.34 4.75
CA GLU A 234 -16.47 16.65 5.38
C GLU A 234 -17.79 17.18 4.85
N ASP A 235 -18.67 17.56 5.77
CA ASP A 235 -20.01 18.08 5.54
C ASP A 235 -20.21 18.43 4.07
N ARG A 236 -20.68 17.44 3.30
CA ARG A 236 -21.40 17.78 2.09
C ARG A 236 -22.45 18.76 2.62
N PRO A 237 -22.53 20.01 2.14
CA PRO A 237 -23.66 20.84 2.50
C PRO A 237 -24.86 19.95 2.34
N ALA A 238 -25.58 19.73 3.45
CA ALA A 238 -26.70 18.82 3.48
C ALA A 238 -27.48 19.15 2.22
N LEU A 239 -27.58 18.17 1.31
CA LEU A 239 -28.45 18.34 0.16
C LEU A 239 -29.76 18.81 0.78
N GLU A 240 -30.16 20.04 0.44
CA GLU A 240 -31.49 20.57 0.73
C GLU A 240 -32.43 19.37 0.66
N PRO A 241 -33.11 18.99 1.77
CA PRO A 241 -33.87 17.75 1.81
C PRO A 241 -34.74 17.74 0.57
N GLY A 242 -34.36 16.89 -0.39
CA GLY A 242 -34.98 16.86 -1.69
C GLY A 242 -36.45 16.65 -1.41
N THR A 243 -37.27 17.60 -1.86
CA THR A 243 -38.73 17.56 -1.76
C THR A 243 -39.22 16.12 -1.86
N GLY A 244 -39.70 15.59 -0.73
CA GLY A 244 -40.28 14.26 -0.50
C GLY A 244 -40.17 13.27 -1.65
N GLY A 245 -38.97 12.71 -1.87
CA GLY A 245 -38.83 11.50 -2.67
C GLY A 245 -39.61 10.37 -1.99
N GLN A 246 -40.64 9.87 -2.66
CA GLN A 246 -41.41 8.71 -2.21
C GLN A 246 -40.45 7.57 -1.80
N PRO A 247 -40.52 7.04 -0.56
CA PRO A 247 -39.66 5.94 -0.13
C PRO A 247 -39.78 4.75 -1.09
N ASP A 248 -38.65 4.09 -1.38
CA ASP A 248 -38.63 2.87 -2.18
C ASP A 248 -39.12 1.68 -1.33
N TYR A 249 -40.44 1.53 -1.27
CA TYR A 249 -41.11 0.46 -0.54
C TYR A 249 -40.78 -0.94 -1.09
N LEU A 250 -40.32 -1.05 -2.34
CA LEU A 250 -39.96 -2.33 -2.93
C LEU A 250 -38.59 -2.79 -2.43
N ALA A 251 -37.62 -1.88 -2.40
CA ALA A 251 -36.32 -2.15 -1.79
C ALA A 251 -36.45 -2.49 -0.31
N GLU A 252 -37.30 -1.76 0.42
CA GLU A 252 -37.55 -2.02 1.84
C GLU A 252 -38.20 -3.40 2.07
N ALA A 253 -39.19 -3.78 1.25
CA ALA A 253 -39.83 -5.09 1.33
C ALA A 253 -38.85 -6.26 1.09
N ARG A 254 -37.90 -6.11 0.15
CA ARG A 254 -36.87 -7.14 -0.13
C ARG A 254 -35.87 -7.33 1.00
N ALA A 255 -35.70 -6.33 1.87
CA ALA A 255 -34.81 -6.42 3.02
C ALA A 255 -35.46 -7.08 4.25
N CYS A 256 -36.78 -7.29 4.23
CA CYS A 256 -37.50 -7.94 5.33
C CYS A 256 -37.15 -9.44 5.43
N ARG A 257 -37.14 -9.96 6.65
CA ARG A 257 -36.89 -11.38 6.94
C ARG A 257 -38.15 -12.16 7.27
N THR A 258 -39.27 -11.47 7.51
CA THR A 258 -40.56 -12.11 7.76
C THR A 258 -41.68 -11.48 6.93
N ALA A 259 -42.68 -12.27 6.56
CA ALA A 259 -43.87 -11.76 5.86
C ALA A 259 -44.67 -10.74 6.70
N ALA A 260 -44.51 -10.75 8.03
CA ALA A 260 -45.10 -9.75 8.91
C ALA A 260 -44.45 -8.37 8.73
N GLU A 261 -43.14 -8.31 8.56
CA GLU A 261 -42.40 -7.06 8.29
C GLU A 261 -42.76 -6.50 6.92
N VAL A 262 -42.85 -7.34 5.89
CA VAL A 262 -43.28 -6.92 4.54
C VAL A 262 -44.69 -6.30 4.58
N ARG A 263 -45.60 -6.89 5.37
CA ARG A 263 -46.94 -6.32 5.59
C ARG A 263 -46.89 -4.95 6.26
N GLN A 264 -45.95 -4.71 7.17
CA GLN A 264 -45.77 -3.39 7.79
C GLN A 264 -45.26 -2.36 6.77
N VAL A 265 -44.35 -2.73 5.87
CA VAL A 265 -43.88 -1.87 4.77
C VAL A 265 -45.07 -1.43 3.91
N TRP A 266 -45.93 -2.38 3.52
CA TRP A 266 -47.13 -2.09 2.74
C TRP A 266 -48.10 -1.17 3.50
N VAL A 267 -48.38 -1.44 4.78
CA VAL A 267 -49.29 -0.62 5.59
C VAL A 267 -48.79 0.81 5.72
N ARG A 268 -47.48 1.01 5.90
CA ARG A 268 -46.88 2.35 5.96
C ARG A 268 -47.00 3.08 4.64
N GLY A 269 -46.69 2.43 3.52
CA GLY A 269 -46.82 3.05 2.19
C GLY A 269 -48.26 3.34 1.78
N ASN A 270 -49.20 2.47 2.13
CA ASN A 270 -50.63 2.70 1.89
C ASN A 270 -51.19 3.82 2.79
N ARG A 271 -50.81 3.88 4.07
CA ARG A 271 -51.19 4.99 4.97
C ARG A 271 -50.62 6.34 4.51
N ALA A 272 -49.42 6.34 3.94
CA ALA A 272 -48.80 7.53 3.37
C ALA A 272 -49.37 7.91 1.98
N GLY A 273 -50.28 7.12 1.41
CA GLY A 273 -50.82 7.36 0.07
C GLY A 273 -49.86 7.03 -1.08
N HIS A 274 -48.72 6.41 -0.78
CA HIS A 274 -47.68 6.07 -1.74
C HIS A 274 -47.95 4.73 -2.46
N ILE A 275 -48.73 3.85 -1.83
CA ILE A 275 -49.12 2.54 -2.39
C ILE A 275 -50.64 2.47 -2.46
N ALA A 276 -51.21 2.51 -3.67
CA ALA A 276 -52.62 2.19 -3.86
C ALA A 276 -52.85 0.68 -3.73
N LYS A 277 -54.00 0.26 -3.19
CA LYS A 277 -54.31 -1.16 -2.95
C LYS A 277 -54.18 -2.05 -4.20
N ASP A 278 -54.57 -1.51 -5.35
CA ASP A 278 -54.60 -2.23 -6.63
C ASP A 278 -53.42 -1.85 -7.55
N SER A 279 -52.33 -1.31 -7.00
CA SER A 279 -51.15 -0.94 -7.80
C SER A 279 -50.21 -2.11 -8.05
N ASP A 280 -49.42 -2.02 -9.11
CA ASP A 280 -48.35 -2.98 -9.41
C ASP A 280 -47.34 -3.10 -8.26
N LEU A 281 -47.12 -2.01 -7.52
CA LEU A 281 -46.24 -2.00 -6.36
C LEU A 281 -46.85 -2.78 -5.18
N SER A 282 -48.16 -2.65 -4.95
CA SER A 282 -48.90 -3.46 -3.96
C SER A 282 -48.79 -4.95 -4.27
N ALA A 283 -48.98 -5.34 -5.54
CA ALA A 283 -48.86 -6.72 -5.98
C ALA A 283 -47.44 -7.27 -5.82
N GLN A 284 -46.41 -6.48 -6.11
CA GLN A 284 -45.01 -6.89 -5.94
C GLN A 284 -44.63 -7.10 -4.47
N ILE A 285 -45.07 -6.21 -3.58
CA ILE A 285 -44.82 -6.34 -2.13
C ILE A 285 -45.55 -7.57 -1.56
N GLN A 286 -46.75 -7.88 -2.04
CA GLN A 286 -47.47 -9.10 -1.64
C GLN A 286 -46.78 -10.38 -2.13
N ARG A 287 -46.17 -10.38 -3.33
CA ARG A 287 -45.37 -11.52 -3.80
C ARG A 287 -44.16 -11.77 -2.90
N ILE A 288 -43.45 -10.71 -2.51
CA ILE A 288 -42.31 -10.81 -1.58
C ILE A 288 -42.74 -11.44 -0.25
N ALA A 289 -43.89 -11.05 0.31
CA ALA A 289 -44.41 -11.67 1.52
C ALA A 289 -44.72 -13.17 1.32
N ALA A 290 -45.31 -13.54 0.18
CA ALA A 290 -45.60 -14.93 -0.16
C ALA A 290 -44.35 -15.76 -0.46
N ASP A 291 -43.27 -15.13 -0.93
CA ASP A 291 -41.97 -15.77 -1.15
C ASP A 291 -41.31 -16.09 0.21
N ILE A 292 -41.31 -15.12 1.14
CA ILE A 292 -40.80 -15.32 2.50
C ILE A 292 -41.61 -16.41 3.25
N ASP A 293 -42.95 -16.40 3.15
CA ASP A 293 -43.79 -17.44 3.76
C ASP A 293 -43.52 -18.84 3.18
N ARG A 294 -42.98 -18.92 1.96
CA ARG A 294 -42.57 -20.17 1.30
C ARG A 294 -41.10 -20.54 1.55
N GLY A 295 -40.38 -19.79 2.38
CA GLY A 295 -38.95 -20.04 2.65
C GLY A 295 -38.02 -19.67 1.49
N VAL A 296 -38.48 -18.82 0.57
CA VAL A 296 -37.66 -18.27 -0.52
C VAL A 296 -37.03 -16.96 -0.03
N ASP A 297 -35.71 -16.84 -0.09
CA ASP A 297 -35.06 -15.57 0.25
C ASP A 297 -35.44 -14.52 -0.82
N PRO A 298 -36.09 -13.41 -0.44
CA PRO A 298 -36.58 -12.39 -1.37
C PRO A 298 -35.48 -11.56 -2.03
N SER A 299 -34.23 -11.69 -1.57
CA SER A 299 -33.04 -11.02 -2.11
C SER A 299 -32.30 -11.87 -3.15
N THR A 300 -32.36 -13.20 -3.06
CA THR A 300 -31.65 -14.12 -3.97
C THR A 300 -32.59 -14.98 -4.84
N GLY A 301 -33.84 -15.19 -4.44
CA GLY A 301 -34.80 -16.04 -5.12
C GLY A 301 -34.56 -17.54 -4.94
N GLU A 302 -33.67 -17.93 -4.02
CA GLU A 302 -33.30 -19.31 -3.73
C GLU A 302 -34.17 -19.85 -2.58
N MET A 303 -34.57 -21.12 -2.66
CA MET A 303 -35.23 -21.82 -1.55
C MET A 303 -34.16 -22.21 -0.53
N ASP A 304 -34.38 -21.89 0.75
CA ASP A 304 -33.52 -22.37 1.83
C ASP A 304 -33.70 -23.90 1.94
N ASP A 305 -32.73 -24.65 1.43
CA ASP A 305 -32.67 -26.12 1.45
C ASP A 305 -32.00 -26.65 2.72
N GLY A 306 -32.07 -25.90 3.82
CA GLY A 306 -31.87 -26.44 5.16
C GLY A 306 -30.51 -27.09 5.37
N ALA A 307 -29.44 -26.43 4.94
CA ALA A 307 -28.10 -26.82 5.36
C ALA A 307 -27.98 -26.65 6.89
N PRO A 308 -27.54 -27.69 7.64
CA PRO A 308 -27.49 -27.61 9.08
C PRO A 308 -26.47 -26.56 9.52
N GLY A 309 -26.95 -25.56 10.26
CA GLY A 309 -26.10 -24.62 10.98
C GLY A 309 -25.30 -25.32 12.08
N PRO A 310 -24.20 -24.70 12.54
CA PRO A 310 -23.32 -25.28 13.56
C PRO A 310 -24.08 -25.53 14.86
N ASP A 311 -23.73 -26.60 15.58
CA ASP A 311 -24.27 -26.87 16.91
C ASP A 311 -23.66 -25.96 17.99
N ASP A 312 -24.20 -26.04 19.21
CA ASP A 312 -23.95 -25.11 20.32
C ASP A 312 -22.48 -25.05 20.82
N GLU A 313 -21.56 -25.80 20.22
CA GLU A 313 -20.11 -25.73 20.50
C GLU A 313 -19.28 -25.10 19.36
N GLY A 314 -19.91 -24.65 18.27
CA GLY A 314 -19.25 -23.84 17.23
C GLY A 314 -18.19 -24.61 16.42
N VAL A 315 -18.34 -25.93 16.31
CA VAL A 315 -17.47 -26.79 15.49
C VAL A 315 -18.23 -27.19 14.23
N TYR A 316 -17.65 -26.92 13.07
CA TYR A 316 -18.14 -27.48 11.81
C TYR A 316 -17.62 -28.91 11.67
N ASP A 317 -18.52 -29.88 11.42
CA ASP A 317 -18.13 -31.21 10.97
C ASP A 317 -17.47 -31.08 9.60
N VAL A 318 -16.14 -31.04 9.58
CA VAL A 318 -15.36 -31.15 8.34
C VAL A 318 -15.20 -32.63 8.05
N GLU A 319 -15.73 -33.05 6.91
CA GLU A 319 -15.57 -34.38 6.35
C GLU A 319 -14.06 -34.70 6.21
N VAL A 320 -13.59 -35.70 6.96
CA VAL A 320 -12.21 -36.20 6.86
C VAL A 320 -12.09 -36.97 5.53
N VAL A 321 -11.54 -36.32 4.52
CA VAL A 321 -11.07 -37.00 3.31
C VAL A 321 -9.93 -37.92 3.71
N ARG A 322 -10.20 -39.23 3.70
CA ARG A 322 -9.18 -40.27 3.85
C ARG A 322 -8.31 -40.25 2.59
N GLU A 323 -7.00 -40.08 2.77
CA GLU A 323 -6.00 -40.32 1.74
C GLU A 323 -5.98 -41.84 1.42
N GLU A 324 -6.54 -42.22 0.28
CA GLU A 324 -6.18 -43.46 -0.40
C GLU A 324 -5.10 -43.15 -1.43
N ALA A 325 -4.02 -43.93 -1.34
CA ALA A 325 -2.90 -43.89 -2.25
C ALA A 325 -3.29 -44.54 -3.58
N ASP A 326 -2.98 -43.87 -4.69
CA ASP A 326 -2.58 -44.52 -5.94
C ASP A 326 -1.80 -43.57 -6.88
N GLU A 327 -0.62 -44.06 -7.25
CA GLU A 327 0.23 -43.89 -8.44
C GLU A 327 0.43 -42.55 -9.18
N PRO A 328 1.65 -42.29 -9.71
CA PRO A 328 2.05 -41.00 -10.25
C PRO A 328 1.43 -40.71 -11.62
N ALA A 329 0.68 -39.61 -11.71
CA ALA A 329 0.18 -39.08 -12.98
C ALA A 329 1.33 -38.45 -13.80
N GLU A 330 1.59 -39.06 -14.96
CA GLU A 330 2.46 -38.56 -16.01
C GLU A 330 1.99 -37.19 -16.54
N TRP A 331 2.94 -36.30 -16.82
CA TRP A 331 2.70 -34.97 -17.38
C TRP A 331 2.24 -35.06 -18.84
N PRO A 332 1.28 -34.22 -19.29
CA PRO A 332 0.83 -34.23 -20.67
C PRO A 332 1.92 -33.75 -21.65
N GLU A 333 2.13 -34.54 -22.70
CA GLU A 333 3.11 -34.34 -23.76
C GLU A 333 2.66 -33.25 -24.76
N VAL A 334 2.94 -31.98 -24.49
CA VAL A 334 2.87 -30.92 -25.51
C VAL A 334 4.01 -29.91 -25.32
N ALA A 335 5.23 -30.33 -25.68
CA ALA A 335 6.30 -29.52 -26.27
C ALA A 335 7.57 -30.36 -26.39
N GLN A 336 7.55 -31.41 -27.22
CA GLN A 336 8.79 -31.99 -27.73
C GLN A 336 9.27 -31.18 -28.93
N PRO A 337 10.46 -30.53 -28.88
CA PRO A 337 11.11 -29.99 -30.06
C PRO A 337 11.86 -31.13 -30.76
N GLY A 338 11.25 -31.68 -31.81
CA GLY A 338 11.87 -32.67 -32.69
C GLY A 338 11.64 -32.31 -34.15
N GLY A 339 12.63 -31.73 -34.80
CA GLY A 339 12.55 -31.35 -36.21
C GLY A 339 13.89 -30.93 -36.81
N GLY A 340 14.99 -31.58 -36.42
CA GLY A 340 16.26 -31.49 -37.10
C GLY A 340 16.57 -32.80 -37.80
N ALA A 341 16.50 -32.83 -39.14
CA ALA A 341 17.32 -33.69 -40.00
C ALA A 341 17.14 -33.35 -41.48
N ARG A 342 18.29 -33.03 -42.09
CA ARG A 342 18.67 -33.04 -43.52
C ARG A 342 18.41 -31.79 -44.35
#